data_AF-A0A950QCC2-F1
#
_entry.id   AF-A0A950QCC2-F1
#
_cell.length_a   1.000
_cell.length_b   1.000
_cell.length_c   1.000
_cell.angle_alpha   90.00
_cell.angle_beta   90.00
_cell.angle_gamma   90.00
#
_symmetry.space_group_name_H-M   'P 1'
#
loop_
_entity.id
_entity.type
_entity.pdbx_description
1 polymer ?
#
loop_
_entity_poly.entity_id
_entity_poly.type
_entity_poly.pdbx_seq_one_letter_code
_entity_poly.pdbx_strand_id
1 'polypeptide(L)' 'MKAGAPPGNRNALKKGTYTREMFAFRAEVRACVRESHEAVAQARGVLRRGRIPAWSPS' A
#
# COMPACT_ATOMS: atom_id res chain seq x y z
N MET A 1 16.56 -18.68 -6.34
CA MET A 1 16.25 -17.82 -5.16
C MET A 1 17.40 -16.83 -4.98
N LYS A 2 17.16 -15.52 -5.09
CA LYS A 2 18.21 -14.53 -4.78
C LYS A 2 18.36 -14.47 -3.26
N ALA A 3 19.32 -15.22 -2.74
CA ALA A 3 19.72 -15.16 -1.34
C ALA A 3 20.06 -13.70 -1.00
N GLY A 4 19.60 -13.25 0.16
CA GLY A 4 19.88 -11.92 0.68
C GLY A 4 21.38 -11.66 0.83
N ALA A 5 21.70 -10.47 1.35
CA ALA A 5 23.07 -10.03 1.52
C ALA A 5 23.92 -11.11 2.25
N PRO A 6 25.16 -11.39 1.80
CA PRO A 6 26.00 -12.43 2.36
C PRO A 6 26.25 -12.21 3.86
N PRO A 7 26.43 -13.29 4.64
CA PRO A 7 26.70 -13.19 6.08
C PRO A 7 27.93 -12.30 6.33
N GLY A 8 27.80 -11.34 7.23
CA GLY A 8 28.83 -10.32 7.51
C GLY A 8 28.68 -9.00 6.77
N ASN A 9 27.74 -8.88 5.83
CA ASN A 9 27.50 -7.63 5.12
C ASN A 9 26.78 -6.58 6.00
N ARG A 10 27.57 -5.69 6.63
CA ARG A 10 27.05 -4.57 7.43
C ARG A 10 26.58 -3.37 6.59
N ASN A 11 26.63 -3.40 5.25
CA ASN A 11 26.14 -2.26 4.43
C ASN A 11 24.64 -2.05 4.58
N ALA A 12 23.89 -3.11 4.82
CA ALA A 12 22.48 -3.04 5.20
C ALA A 12 22.28 -2.15 6.45
N LEU A 13 23.09 -2.38 7.49
CA LEU A 13 23.09 -1.57 8.71
C LEU A 13 23.63 -0.15 8.47
N LYS A 14 24.75 0.01 7.74
CA LYS A 14 25.39 1.32 7.49
C LYS A 14 24.53 2.28 6.66
N LYS A 15 23.70 1.77 5.73
CA LYS A 15 22.85 2.60 4.86
C LYS A 15 21.51 2.99 5.49
N GLY A 16 21.34 2.79 6.81
CA GLY A 16 20.12 3.15 7.52
C GLY A 16 18.88 2.34 7.10
N THR A 17 19.04 1.33 6.24
CA THR A 17 17.92 0.64 5.58
C THR A 17 17.19 -0.36 6.51
N TYR A 18 17.86 -0.72 7.61
CA TYR A 18 17.38 -1.67 8.61
C TYR A 18 17.46 -1.07 10.02
N THR A 19 17.27 0.24 10.16
CA THR A 19 17.09 0.88 11.46
C THR A 19 15.63 0.76 11.91
N ARG A 20 15.39 0.94 13.21
CA ARG A 20 14.05 0.91 13.79
C ARG A 20 13.14 1.95 13.17
N GLU A 21 13.67 3.13 12.88
CA GLU A 21 12.98 4.26 12.25
C GLU A 21 12.57 3.90 10.82
N MET A 22 13.46 3.27 10.04
CA MET A 22 13.14 2.83 8.69
C MET A 22 12.06 1.74 8.67
N PHE A 23 12.06 0.84 9.66
CA PHE A 23 10.99 -0.14 9.82
C PHE A 23 9.65 0.52 10.19
N ALA A 24 9.66 1.50 11.09
CA ALA A 24 8.49 2.28 11.46
C ALA A 24 7.91 3.03 10.25
N PHE A 25 8.77 3.76 9.51
CA PHE A 25 8.38 4.44 8.28
C PHE A 25 7.76 3.48 7.25
N ARG A 26 8.37 2.30 7.02
CA ARG A 26 7.79 1.27 6.13
C ARG A 26 6.45 0.74 6.63
N ALA A 27 6.24 0.66 7.95
CA ALA A 27 4.97 0.25 8.51
C ALA A 27 3.88 1.29 8.23
N GLU A 28 4.18 2.58 8.42
CA GLU A 28 3.29 3.70 8.11
C GLU A 28 2.92 3.74 6.63
N VAL A 29 3.90 3.60 5.73
CA VAL A 29 3.66 3.54 4.28
C VAL A 29 2.70 2.40 3.93
N ARG A 30 2.89 1.21 4.52
CA ARG A 30 1.97 0.08 4.28
C ARG A 30 0.57 0.34 4.80
N ALA A 31 0.43 1.00 5.94
CA ALA A 31 -0.88 1.36 6.49
C ALA A 31 -1.62 2.34 5.56
N CYS A 32 -0.92 3.38 5.09
CA CYS A 32 -1.47 4.36 4.14
C CYS A 32 -1.92 3.73 2.82
N VAL A 33 -1.11 2.82 2.24
CA VAL A 33 -1.48 2.10 1.01
C VAL A 33 -2.72 1.23 1.23
N ARG A 34 -2.82 0.55 2.37
CA ARG A 34 -3.99 -0.28 2.70
C ARG A 34 -5.26 0.57 2.81
N GLU A 35 -5.20 1.67 3.55
CA GLU A 35 -6.32 2.60 3.69
C GLU A 35 -6.76 3.18 2.34
N SER A 36 -5.80 3.56 1.50
CA SER A 36 -6.07 4.05 0.14
C SER A 36 -6.79 2.99 -0.71
N HIS A 37 -6.36 1.72 -0.62
CA HIS A 37 -7.02 0.62 -1.33
C HIS A 37 -8.46 0.40 -0.83
N GLU A 38 -8.68 0.46 0.48
CA GLU A 38 -10.02 0.34 1.08
C GLU A 38 -10.94 1.48 0.63
N ALA A 39 -10.44 2.72 0.60
CA ALA A 39 -11.19 3.87 0.10
C ALA A 39 -11.59 3.71 -1.38
N VAL A 40 -10.67 3.26 -2.23
CA VAL A 40 -10.97 2.97 -3.64
C VAL A 40 -12.01 1.87 -3.79
N ALA A 41 -11.93 0.81 -2.98
CA ALA A 41 -12.91 -0.27 -2.98
C ALA A 41 -14.31 0.22 -2.58
N GLN A 42 -14.40 1.07 -1.54
CA GLN A 42 -15.63 1.69 -1.11
C GLN A 42 -16.23 2.59 -2.20
N ALA A 43 -15.42 3.47 -2.81
CA ALA A 43 -15.86 4.35 -3.89
C ALA A 43 -16.40 3.55 -5.08
N ARG A 44 -15.74 2.46 -5.47
CA ARG A 44 -16.24 1.54 -6.51
C ARG A 44 -17.57 0.90 -6.11
N GLY A 45 -17.74 0.52 -4.85
CA GLY A 45 -19.00 0.00 -4.33
C GLY A 45 -20.14 1.02 -4.41
N VAL A 46 -19.87 2.29 -4.08
CA VAL A 46 -20.83 3.39 -4.22
C VAL A 46 -21.21 3.60 -5.68
N LEU A 47 -20.25 3.68 -6.60
CA LEU A 47 -20.52 3.87 -8.03
C LEU A 47 -21.32 2.70 -8.63
N ARG A 48 -21.08 1.47 -8.17
CA ARG A 48 -21.89 0.30 -8.57
C ARG A 48 -23.34 0.41 -8.11
N ARG A 49 -23.57 0.90 -6.89
CA ARG A 49 -24.92 1.11 -6.32
C ARG A 49 -25.63 2.33 -6.90
N GLY A 50 -24.87 3.39 -7.19
CA GLY A 50 -25.33 4.66 -7.74
C GLY A 50 -25.40 4.69 -9.26
N ARG A 51 -25.45 3.54 -9.94
CA ARG A 51 -25.77 3.51 -11.37
C ARG A 51 -27.21 3.99 -11.52
N ILE A 52 -27.35 5.28 -11.80
CA ILE A 52 -28.61 5.93 -12.19
C ILE A 52 -29.19 5.09 -13.34
N PRO A 53 -30.46 4.62 -13.27
CA PRO A 53 -31.06 3.94 -14.40
C PRO A 53 -30.94 4.87 -15.61
N ALA A 54 -30.47 4.32 -16.73
CA ALA A 54 -30.31 5.08 -17.96
C ALA A 54 -31.62 5.82 -18.22
N TRP A 55 -31.54 7.14 -18.26
CA TRP A 55 -32.67 8.03 -18.50
C TRP A 55 -33.46 7.48 -19.70
N SER A 56 -34.72 7.11 -19.43
CA SER A 56 -35.67 6.66 -20.45
C SER A 56 -36.59 7.84 -20.76
N PRO A 57 -36.48 8.49 -21.93
CA PRO A 57 -37.48 9.45 -22.35
C PRO A 57 -38.81 8.71 -22.57
N SER A 58 -39.89 9.31 -22.07
CA SER A 58 -41.28 8.91 -22.35
C SER A 58 -41.68 9.31 -23.76
#